data_AF-A0A8H5ZWX6-F1
#
_entry.id   AF-A0A8H5ZWX6-F1
#
_cell.length_a   1.000
_cell.length_b   1.000
_cell.length_c   1.000
_cell.angle_alpha   90.00
_cell.angle_beta   90.00
_cell.angle_gamma   90.00
#
_symmetry.space_group_name_H-M   'P 1'
#
loop_
_entity.id
_entity.type
_entity.pdbx_description
1 polymer ?
#
loop_
_entity_poly.entity_id
_entity_poly.type
_entity_poly.pdbx_seq_one_letter_code
_entity_poly.pdbx_strand_id
1 'polypeptide(L)'
;MSLQKIIQCLSPLPRELAHQILSDIRIWDILRLLIHNNPNVTTDILTHPHLRKVLPEDPQALNSFIQTATLYRDVCAAHHLQPAPLSSPLAKNTQAWKSDYKDLTNYMHSRIFLELRLDGWKHEILSRHTPPESPFPEVWDYSTISNMQTRWNTIQAAQATLNQRRAMQLRHAADLLEANPDILKKTRDPSQTPRKNPGHVVQLFRRLAERGTNRSLLRGDQLRGLSYFFYAFFPVMPFDEALGVVVNGLEG
;
A
#
# COMPACT_ATOMS: atom_id res chain seq x y z
N MET A 1 10.26 20.75 1.36
CA MET A 1 9.36 21.76 0.76
C MET A 1 8.16 21.03 0.15
N SER A 2 6.91 21.46 0.40
CA SER A 2 5.74 20.77 -0.18
C SER A 2 5.65 21.04 -1.69
N LEU A 3 5.22 20.06 -2.48
CA LEU A 3 5.06 20.18 -3.94
C LEU A 3 4.17 21.38 -4.31
N GLN A 4 3.15 21.65 -3.49
CA GLN A 4 2.25 22.79 -3.64
C GLN A 4 2.96 24.14 -3.52
N LYS A 5 3.97 24.28 -2.63
CA LYS A 5 4.80 25.49 -2.55
C LYS A 5 5.66 25.66 -3.79
N ILE A 6 6.17 24.56 -4.36
CA ILE A 6 6.95 24.59 -5.60
C ILE A 6 6.07 25.08 -6.76
N ILE A 7 4.84 24.57 -6.87
CA ILE A 7 3.89 25.01 -7.90
C ILE A 7 3.51 26.48 -7.72
N GLN A 8 3.28 26.93 -6.50
CA GLN A 8 3.00 28.34 -6.18
C GLN A 8 4.17 29.26 -6.56
N CYS A 9 5.42 28.81 -6.42
CA CYS A 9 6.60 29.56 -6.81
C CYS A 9 6.85 29.52 -8.33
N LEU A 10 6.50 28.43 -9.02
CA LEU A 10 6.71 28.28 -10.47
C LEU A 10 5.64 29.00 -11.31
N SER A 11 4.38 28.94 -10.89
CA SER A 11 3.24 29.52 -11.63
C SER A 11 3.35 31.01 -11.99
N PRO A 12 3.96 31.90 -11.17
CA PRO A 12 4.11 33.32 -11.52
C PRO A 12 5.40 33.65 -12.27
N LEU A 13 6.28 32.67 -12.53
CA LEU A 13 7.56 32.94 -13.19
C LEU A 13 7.35 33.23 -14.69
N PRO A 14 8.19 34.10 -15.29
CA PRO A 14 8.35 34.15 -16.73
C PRO A 14 8.69 32.77 -17.30
N ARG A 15 8.16 32.46 -18.48
CA ARG A 15 8.30 31.15 -19.13
C ARG A 15 9.76 30.73 -19.29
N GLU A 16 10.64 31.67 -19.62
CA GLU A 16 12.06 31.43 -19.85
C GLU A 16 12.74 30.94 -18.56
N LEU A 17 12.41 31.55 -17.42
CA LEU A 17 12.93 31.13 -16.11
C LEU A 17 12.32 29.80 -15.67
N ALA A 18 11.03 29.58 -15.94
CA ALA A 18 10.39 28.28 -15.70
C ALA A 18 11.09 27.17 -16.53
N HIS A 19 11.40 27.44 -17.79
CA HIS A 19 12.09 26.49 -18.67
C HIS A 19 13.52 26.16 -18.21
N GLN A 20 14.26 27.15 -17.72
CA GLN A 20 15.58 26.90 -17.12
C GLN A 20 15.48 25.98 -15.90
N ILE A 21 14.53 26.24 -15.00
CA ILE A 21 14.32 25.38 -13.82
C ILE A 21 13.91 23.96 -14.24
N LEU A 22 13.00 23.83 -15.21
CA LEU A 22 12.52 22.55 -15.71
C LEU A 22 13.63 21.71 -16.39
N SER A 23 14.67 22.36 -16.91
CA SER A 23 15.84 21.69 -17.51
C SER A 23 16.75 21.03 -16.47
N ASP A 24 16.82 21.57 -15.27
CA ASP A 24 17.78 21.14 -14.23
C ASP A 24 17.20 20.10 -13.25
N ILE A 25 15.89 19.85 -13.31
CA ILE A 25 15.22 18.88 -12.44
C ILE A 25 15.19 17.46 -13.03
N ARG A 26 14.96 16.50 -12.13
CA ARG A 26 14.88 15.08 -12.47
C ARG A 26 13.57 14.77 -13.18
N ILE A 27 13.59 13.74 -14.03
CA ILE A 27 12.39 13.25 -14.72
C ILE A 27 11.25 12.98 -13.74
N TRP A 28 11.54 12.35 -12.60
CA TRP A 28 10.52 12.08 -11.59
C TRP A 28 9.83 13.33 -11.07
N ASP A 29 10.56 14.42 -10.87
CA ASP A 29 9.98 15.67 -10.37
C ASP A 29 9.07 16.32 -11.40
N ILE A 30 9.37 16.17 -12.69
CA ILE A 30 8.48 16.59 -13.78
C ILE A 30 7.21 15.76 -13.81
N LEU A 31 7.33 14.44 -13.67
CA LEU A 31 6.16 13.56 -13.56
C LEU A 31 5.28 13.96 -12.37
N ARG A 32 5.88 14.31 -11.23
CA ARG A 32 5.13 14.80 -10.06
C ARG A 32 4.37 16.09 -10.35
N LEU A 33 4.97 17.02 -11.09
CA LEU A 33 4.31 18.26 -11.52
C LEU A 33 3.14 17.96 -12.46
N LEU A 34 3.33 17.05 -13.42
CA LEU A 34 2.28 16.61 -14.35
C LEU A 34 1.12 15.91 -13.63
N ILE A 35 1.40 15.04 -12.66
CA ILE A 35 0.36 14.36 -11.88
C ILE A 35 -0.49 15.36 -11.07
N HIS A 36 0.10 16.47 -10.61
CA HIS A 36 -0.64 17.51 -9.90
C HIS A 36 -1.53 18.35 -10.84
N ASN A 37 -1.30 18.28 -12.17
CA ASN A 37 -2.13 18.88 -13.20
C ASN A 37 -2.43 20.38 -12.98
N ASN A 38 -1.40 21.19 -12.71
CA ASN A 38 -1.54 22.64 -12.66
C ASN A 38 -1.49 23.22 -14.09
N PRO A 39 -2.51 23.96 -14.58
CA PRO A 39 -2.56 24.40 -15.97
C PRO A 39 -1.33 25.15 -16.46
N ASN A 40 -0.84 26.14 -15.69
CA ASN A 40 0.30 26.97 -16.08
C ASN A 40 1.58 26.14 -16.16
N VAL A 41 1.87 25.35 -15.13
CA VAL A 41 3.07 24.49 -15.08
C VAL A 41 3.00 23.40 -16.16
N THR A 42 1.83 22.82 -16.40
CA THR A 42 1.62 21.84 -17.46
C THR A 42 1.89 22.45 -18.83
N THR A 43 1.40 23.67 -19.10
CA THR A 43 1.72 24.38 -20.36
C THR A 43 3.21 24.64 -20.51
N ASP A 44 3.89 25.07 -19.45
CA ASP A 44 5.35 25.31 -19.51
C ASP A 44 6.13 24.02 -19.75
N ILE A 45 5.70 22.89 -19.15
CA ILE A 45 6.28 21.57 -19.38
C ILE A 45 6.08 21.12 -20.84
N LEU A 46 4.86 21.24 -21.38
CA LEU A 46 4.53 20.79 -22.73
C LEU A 46 5.17 21.65 -23.82
N THR A 47 5.41 22.94 -23.54
CA THR A 47 6.09 23.86 -24.47
C THR A 47 7.61 23.77 -24.39
N HIS A 48 8.17 23.05 -23.42
CA HIS A 48 9.61 22.96 -23.23
C HIS A 48 10.31 22.12 -24.31
N PRO A 49 11.29 22.68 -25.06
CA PRO A 49 11.91 22.01 -26.20
C PRO A 49 12.52 20.64 -25.91
N HIS A 50 13.16 20.48 -24.75
CA HIS A 50 13.78 19.20 -24.36
C HIS A 50 12.79 18.21 -23.75
N LEU A 51 11.74 18.68 -23.07
CA LEU A 51 10.78 17.77 -22.41
C LEU A 51 9.82 17.15 -23.41
N ARG A 52 9.55 17.86 -24.50
CA ARG A 52 8.82 17.32 -25.65
C ARG A 52 9.44 16.03 -26.21
N LYS A 53 10.75 15.80 -26.01
CA LYS A 53 11.41 14.53 -26.39
C LYS A 53 11.25 13.42 -25.35
N VAL A 54 10.96 13.79 -24.10
CA VAL A 54 10.81 12.86 -22.95
C VAL A 54 9.35 12.49 -22.73
N LEU A 55 8.41 13.31 -23.23
CA LEU A 55 6.98 13.15 -23.07
C LEU A 55 6.33 12.71 -24.40
N PRO A 56 5.25 11.92 -24.35
CA PRO A 56 4.46 11.64 -25.54
C PRO A 56 3.85 12.92 -26.12
N GLU A 57 3.91 13.09 -27.44
CA GLU A 57 3.22 14.19 -28.13
C GLU A 57 1.72 13.93 -28.27
N ASP A 58 1.33 12.66 -28.44
CA ASP A 58 -0.07 12.26 -28.56
C ASP A 58 -0.80 12.41 -27.21
N PRO A 59 -1.94 13.13 -27.14
CA PRO A 59 -2.68 13.33 -25.90
C PRO A 59 -3.14 12.04 -25.22
N GLN A 60 -3.49 11.00 -25.97
CA GLN A 60 -3.92 9.72 -25.38
C GLN A 60 -2.72 8.98 -24.76
N ALA A 61 -1.59 8.96 -25.45
CA ALA A 61 -0.33 8.42 -24.93
C ALA A 61 0.15 9.20 -23.69
N LEU A 62 0.03 10.53 -23.70
CA LEU A 62 0.37 11.38 -22.54
C LEU A 62 -0.52 11.06 -21.33
N ASN A 63 -1.84 10.91 -21.53
CA ASN A 63 -2.74 10.52 -20.44
C ASN A 63 -2.37 9.14 -19.88
N SER A 64 -2.13 8.15 -20.74
CA SER A 64 -1.71 6.81 -20.33
C SER A 64 -0.38 6.83 -19.56
N PHE A 65 0.55 7.69 -19.97
CA PHE A 65 1.83 7.91 -19.30
C PHE A 65 1.65 8.51 -17.90
N ILE A 66 0.79 9.53 -17.76
CA ILE A 66 0.46 10.14 -16.47
C ILE A 66 -0.26 9.14 -15.54
N GLN A 67 -1.18 8.33 -16.07
CA GLN A 67 -1.84 7.26 -15.31
C GLN A 67 -0.82 6.24 -14.80
N THR A 68 0.13 5.85 -15.65
CA THR A 68 1.22 4.94 -15.26
C THR A 68 2.07 5.53 -14.14
N ALA A 69 2.46 6.81 -14.26
CA ALA A 69 3.22 7.50 -13.22
C ALA A 69 2.43 7.67 -11.91
N THR A 70 1.11 7.87 -12.00
CA THR A 70 0.22 7.99 -10.85
C THR A 70 0.12 6.66 -10.09
N LEU A 71 -0.16 5.56 -10.78
CA LEU A 71 -0.19 4.24 -10.14
C LEU A 71 1.18 3.88 -9.56
N TYR A 72 2.27 4.15 -10.29
CA TYR A 72 3.63 3.92 -9.81
C TYR A 72 3.91 4.67 -8.50
N ARG A 73 3.52 5.96 -8.42
CA ARG A 73 3.62 6.77 -7.21
C ARG A 73 2.89 6.13 -6.04
N ASP A 74 1.65 5.71 -6.26
CA ASP A 74 0.75 5.23 -5.21
C ASP A 74 1.25 3.88 -4.66
N VAL A 75 1.69 2.98 -5.54
CA VAL A 75 2.34 1.72 -5.17
C VAL A 75 3.62 1.98 -4.38
N CYS A 76 4.48 2.90 -4.86
CA CYS A 76 5.70 3.25 -4.12
C CYS A 76 5.40 3.82 -2.73
N ALA A 77 4.42 4.72 -2.62
CA ALA A 77 4.04 5.33 -1.35
C ALA A 77 3.52 4.29 -0.35
N ALA A 78 2.63 3.41 -0.79
CA ALA A 78 2.08 2.33 0.03
C ALA A 78 3.13 1.30 0.46
N HIS A 79 4.18 1.10 -0.35
CA HIS A 79 5.27 0.17 -0.07
C HIS A 79 6.49 0.84 0.58
N HIS A 80 6.41 2.13 0.90
CA HIS A 80 7.52 2.94 1.42
C HIS A 80 8.79 2.87 0.55
N LEU A 81 8.61 2.87 -0.77
CA LEU A 81 9.70 2.83 -1.74
C LEU A 81 10.10 4.23 -2.17
N GLN A 82 11.39 4.40 -2.45
CA GLN A 82 11.87 5.57 -3.15
C GLN A 82 11.45 5.46 -4.63
N PRO A 83 10.64 6.38 -5.18
CA PRO A 83 10.17 6.28 -6.56
C PRO A 83 11.29 6.55 -7.60
N ALA A 84 12.31 7.29 -7.22
CA ALA A 84 13.45 7.60 -8.08
C ALA A 84 14.77 7.31 -7.35
N PRO A 85 15.15 6.03 -7.17
CA PRO A 85 16.48 5.67 -6.69
C PRO A 85 17.54 6.10 -7.71
N LEU A 86 18.78 6.36 -7.28
CA LEU A 86 19.83 6.90 -8.16
C LEU A 86 20.14 6.01 -9.38
N SER A 87 19.88 4.71 -9.28
CA SER A 87 20.01 3.75 -10.38
C SER A 87 18.84 3.75 -11.37
N SER A 88 17.74 4.43 -11.05
CA SER A 88 16.54 4.47 -11.89
C SER A 88 16.69 5.49 -13.04
N PRO A 89 16.12 5.20 -14.23
CA PRO A 89 15.99 6.20 -15.28
C PRO A 89 15.22 7.45 -14.82
N LEU A 90 14.31 7.33 -13.84
CA LEU A 90 13.52 8.43 -13.30
C LEU A 90 14.35 9.43 -12.46
N ALA A 91 15.55 9.03 -11.99
CA ALA A 91 16.44 9.90 -11.23
C ALA A 91 17.35 10.75 -12.12
N LYS A 92 17.37 10.49 -13.43
CA LYS A 92 18.16 11.27 -14.39
C LYS A 92 17.54 12.63 -14.63
N ASN A 93 18.38 13.61 -14.93
CA ASN A 93 17.95 14.90 -15.46
C ASN A 93 17.48 14.74 -16.90
N THR A 94 16.61 15.66 -17.32
CA THR A 94 15.97 15.62 -18.64
C THR A 94 16.96 15.77 -19.78
N GLN A 95 17.99 16.60 -19.59
CA GLN A 95 19.10 16.76 -20.54
C GLN A 95 19.95 15.49 -20.69
N ALA A 96 20.06 14.68 -19.63
CA ALA A 96 20.82 13.44 -19.64
C ALA A 96 20.03 12.25 -20.21
N TRP A 97 18.72 12.43 -20.43
CA TRP A 97 17.85 11.43 -21.01
C TRP A 97 17.96 11.43 -22.54
N LYS A 98 18.29 10.27 -23.10
CA LYS A 98 18.54 10.11 -24.54
C LYS A 98 17.60 9.11 -25.20
N SER A 99 16.66 8.53 -24.44
CA SER A 99 15.78 7.47 -24.93
C SER A 99 14.34 7.94 -25.08
N ASP A 100 13.47 7.04 -25.51
CA ASP A 100 12.03 7.30 -25.70
C ASP A 100 11.28 7.28 -24.36
N TYR A 101 10.14 7.98 -24.28
CA TYR A 101 9.23 7.94 -23.14
C TYR A 101 8.77 6.51 -22.84
N LYS A 102 8.70 5.65 -23.86
CA LYS A 102 8.34 4.24 -23.74
C LYS A 102 9.24 3.50 -22.76
N ASP A 103 10.52 3.84 -22.67
CA ASP A 103 11.42 3.20 -21.70
C ASP A 103 11.10 3.61 -20.27
N LEU A 104 10.66 4.85 -20.06
CA LEU A 104 10.17 5.31 -18.76
C LEU A 104 8.86 4.61 -18.39
N THR A 105 7.94 4.49 -19.35
CA THR A 105 6.69 3.73 -19.19
C THR A 105 6.98 2.28 -18.84
N ASN A 106 7.83 1.61 -19.61
CA ASN A 106 8.21 0.21 -19.41
C ASN A 106 8.88 0.02 -18.05
N TYR A 107 9.77 0.93 -17.65
CA TYR A 107 10.37 0.90 -16.31
C TYR A 107 9.29 0.95 -15.21
N MET A 108 8.41 1.96 -15.24
CA MET A 108 7.35 2.12 -14.24
C MET A 108 6.42 0.91 -14.24
N HIS A 109 6.03 0.42 -15.42
CA HIS A 109 5.16 -0.73 -15.60
C HIS A 109 5.77 -2.02 -15.04
N SER A 110 7.02 -2.32 -15.38
CA SER A 110 7.73 -3.47 -14.82
C SER A 110 7.88 -3.37 -13.30
N ARG A 111 8.11 -2.17 -12.76
CA ARG A 111 8.16 -1.98 -11.31
C ARG A 111 6.80 -2.20 -10.67
N ILE A 112 5.72 -1.63 -11.20
CA ILE A 112 4.36 -1.89 -10.71
C ILE A 112 4.07 -3.39 -10.74
N PHE A 113 4.39 -4.07 -11.86
CA PHE A 113 4.19 -5.51 -11.99
C PHE A 113 4.84 -6.29 -10.84
N LEU A 114 6.14 -6.02 -10.57
CA LEU A 114 6.87 -6.70 -9.50
C LEU A 114 6.28 -6.45 -8.12
N GLU A 115 5.76 -5.25 -7.86
CA GLU A 115 5.16 -4.90 -6.58
C GLU A 115 3.73 -5.44 -6.40
N LEU A 116 2.97 -5.61 -7.49
CA LEU A 116 1.60 -6.16 -7.46
C LEU A 116 1.56 -7.69 -7.59
N ARG A 117 2.69 -8.31 -7.90
CA ARG A 117 2.83 -9.76 -7.89
C ARG A 117 2.72 -10.27 -6.46
N LEU A 118 1.81 -11.21 -6.25
CA LEU A 118 1.58 -11.81 -4.94
C LEU A 118 2.26 -13.18 -4.87
N ASP A 119 2.90 -13.46 -3.74
CA ASP A 119 3.31 -14.82 -3.39
C ASP A 119 2.06 -15.70 -3.19
N GLY A 120 2.18 -17.02 -3.39
CA GLY A 120 1.03 -17.94 -3.34
C GLY A 120 0.19 -17.82 -2.07
N TRP A 121 0.84 -17.74 -0.91
CA TRP A 121 0.16 -17.58 0.38
C TRP A 121 -0.53 -16.20 0.53
N LYS A 122 0.05 -15.12 -0.02
CA LYS A 122 -0.58 -13.79 0.01
C LYS A 122 -1.82 -13.78 -0.85
N HIS A 123 -1.73 -14.40 -2.03
CA HIS A 123 -2.86 -14.56 -2.93
C HIS A 123 -3.99 -15.34 -2.26
N GLU A 124 -3.68 -16.48 -1.65
CA GLU A 124 -4.66 -17.32 -0.95
C GLU A 124 -5.34 -16.59 0.22
N ILE A 125 -4.60 -15.84 1.03
CA ILE A 125 -5.19 -15.09 2.14
C ILE A 125 -6.06 -13.95 1.62
N LEU A 126 -5.54 -13.14 0.70
CA LEU A 126 -6.28 -11.98 0.20
C LEU A 126 -7.53 -12.40 -0.59
N SER A 127 -7.48 -13.48 -1.36
CA SER A 127 -8.64 -13.97 -2.13
C SER A 127 -9.85 -14.32 -1.27
N ARG A 128 -9.63 -14.86 -0.06
CA ARG A 128 -10.69 -15.15 0.91
C ARG A 128 -11.35 -13.90 1.50
N HIS A 129 -10.72 -12.74 1.33
CA HIS A 129 -11.17 -11.45 1.85
C HIS A 129 -11.52 -10.45 0.75
N THR A 130 -11.45 -10.86 -0.51
CA THR A 130 -11.85 -10.03 -1.62
C THR A 130 -13.39 -9.90 -1.67
N PRO A 131 -13.93 -8.69 -1.92
CA PRO A 131 -15.36 -8.52 -2.16
C PRO A 131 -15.84 -9.38 -3.35
N PRO A 132 -17.05 -9.97 -3.29
CA PRO A 132 -17.60 -10.79 -4.38
C PRO A 132 -17.72 -10.04 -5.72
N GLU A 133 -17.84 -8.72 -5.65
CA GLU A 133 -18.00 -7.81 -6.79
C GLU A 133 -16.70 -7.61 -7.58
N SER A 134 -15.54 -7.92 -7.00
CA SER A 134 -14.23 -7.70 -7.63
C SER A 134 -13.24 -8.81 -7.27
N PRO A 135 -13.51 -10.08 -7.63
CA PRO A 135 -12.64 -11.19 -7.28
C PRO A 135 -11.27 -11.08 -7.98
N PHE A 136 -10.26 -11.75 -7.43
CA PHE A 136 -9.01 -11.93 -8.16
C PHE A 136 -9.25 -12.80 -9.40
N PRO A 137 -8.82 -12.36 -10.59
CA PRO A 137 -8.88 -13.20 -11.77
C PRO A 137 -7.91 -14.38 -11.64
N GLU A 138 -8.28 -15.52 -12.20
CA GLU A 138 -7.45 -16.74 -12.20
C GLU A 138 -6.09 -16.50 -12.88
N VAL A 139 -6.11 -15.79 -14.01
CA VAL A 139 -4.92 -15.32 -14.72
C VAL A 139 -4.87 -13.81 -14.65
N TRP A 140 -3.77 -13.27 -14.12
CA TRP A 140 -3.57 -11.83 -14.09
C TRP A 140 -3.05 -11.32 -15.43
N ASP A 141 -3.89 -10.60 -16.15
CA ASP A 141 -3.47 -9.77 -17.28
C ASP A 141 -2.83 -8.46 -16.77
N TYR A 142 -1.55 -8.29 -17.08
CA TYR A 142 -0.77 -7.10 -16.74
C TYR A 142 -0.37 -6.30 -17.99
N SER A 143 -0.96 -6.57 -19.16
CA SER A 143 -0.59 -5.90 -20.42
C SER A 143 -0.94 -4.41 -20.46
N THR A 144 -1.93 -3.99 -19.68
CA THR A 144 -2.41 -2.60 -19.65
C THR A 144 -2.32 -2.00 -18.25
N ILE A 145 -2.13 -0.68 -18.20
CA ILE A 145 -2.13 0.06 -16.93
C ILE A 145 -3.49 0.00 -16.22
N SER A 146 -4.58 -0.05 -17.00
CA SER A 146 -5.93 -0.22 -16.46
C SER A 146 -6.06 -1.53 -15.69
N ASN A 147 -5.57 -2.64 -16.23
CA ASN A 147 -5.61 -3.94 -15.56
C ASN A 147 -4.72 -3.97 -14.31
N MET A 148 -3.56 -3.30 -14.34
CA MET A 148 -2.73 -3.11 -13.14
C MET A 148 -3.44 -2.27 -12.07
N GLN A 149 -4.13 -1.20 -12.46
CA GLN A 149 -4.90 -0.35 -11.54
C GLN A 149 -6.04 -1.13 -10.90
N THR A 150 -6.79 -1.91 -11.69
CA THR A 150 -7.84 -2.79 -11.18
C THR A 150 -7.27 -3.75 -10.15
N ARG A 151 -6.16 -4.44 -10.47
CA ARG A 151 -5.50 -5.33 -9.52
C ARG A 151 -5.07 -4.62 -8.25
N TRP A 152 -4.49 -3.42 -8.37
CA TRP A 152 -4.10 -2.62 -7.20
C TRP A 152 -5.31 -2.33 -6.30
N ASN A 153 -6.42 -1.89 -6.88
CA ASN A 153 -7.65 -1.59 -6.14
C ASN A 153 -8.21 -2.86 -5.48
N THR A 154 -8.24 -4.00 -6.18
CA THR A 154 -8.68 -5.29 -5.63
C THR A 154 -7.82 -5.70 -4.43
N ILE A 155 -6.49 -5.56 -4.54
CA ILE A 155 -5.56 -5.84 -3.45
C ILE A 155 -5.86 -4.95 -2.24
N GLN A 156 -6.02 -3.63 -2.46
CA GLN A 156 -6.31 -2.69 -1.38
C GLN A 156 -7.65 -2.98 -0.70
N ALA A 157 -8.68 -3.31 -1.46
CA ALA A 157 -9.99 -3.68 -0.94
C ALA A 157 -9.91 -4.97 -0.09
N ALA A 158 -9.30 -6.03 -0.62
CA ALA A 158 -9.11 -7.28 0.12
C ALA A 158 -8.29 -7.07 1.40
N GLN A 159 -7.24 -6.24 1.31
CA GLN A 159 -6.42 -5.87 2.47
C GLN A 159 -7.24 -5.12 3.52
N ALA A 160 -8.07 -4.16 3.12
CA ALA A 160 -8.93 -3.42 4.03
C ALA A 160 -9.92 -4.34 4.76
N THR A 161 -10.57 -5.25 4.03
CA THR A 161 -11.48 -6.24 4.62
C THR A 161 -10.76 -7.16 5.62
N LEU A 162 -9.58 -7.68 5.26
CA LEU A 162 -8.76 -8.48 6.17
C LEU A 162 -8.34 -7.68 7.41
N ASN A 163 -7.90 -6.43 7.23
CA ASN A 163 -7.51 -5.54 8.33
C ASN A 163 -8.66 -5.31 9.30
N GLN A 164 -9.85 -5.05 8.78
CA GLN A 164 -11.06 -4.86 9.56
C GLN A 164 -11.43 -6.12 10.34
N ARG A 165 -11.44 -7.29 9.70
CA ARG A 165 -11.72 -8.58 10.37
C ARG A 165 -10.73 -8.86 11.50
N ARG A 166 -9.43 -8.65 11.27
CA ARG A 166 -8.40 -8.80 12.30
C ARG A 166 -8.62 -7.84 13.48
N ALA A 167 -8.93 -6.59 13.19
CA ALA A 167 -9.22 -5.60 14.23
C ALA A 167 -10.46 -6.00 15.05
N MET A 168 -11.52 -6.50 14.41
CA MET A 168 -12.71 -7.01 15.10
C MET A 168 -12.39 -8.22 15.99
N GLN A 169 -11.63 -9.19 15.49
CA GLN A 169 -11.23 -10.36 16.28
C GLN A 169 -10.37 -9.98 17.50
N LEU A 170 -9.46 -9.02 17.37
CA LEU A 170 -8.66 -8.53 18.49
C LEU A 170 -9.50 -7.76 19.52
N ARG A 171 -10.47 -6.96 19.08
CA ARG A 171 -11.41 -6.29 20.00
C ARG A 171 -12.24 -7.33 20.75
N HIS A 172 -12.82 -8.29 20.02
CA HIS A 172 -13.60 -9.36 20.63
C HIS A 172 -12.78 -10.19 21.64
N ALA A 173 -11.53 -10.52 21.32
CA ALA A 173 -10.63 -11.19 22.25
C ALA A 173 -10.33 -10.35 23.50
N ALA A 174 -10.20 -9.02 23.34
CA ALA A 174 -10.01 -8.11 24.45
C ALA A 174 -11.24 -8.06 25.36
N ASP A 175 -12.43 -7.96 24.77
CA ASP A 175 -13.69 -7.89 25.51
C ASP A 175 -13.99 -9.20 26.25
N LEU A 176 -13.72 -10.35 25.62
CA LEU A 176 -13.84 -11.66 26.28
C LEU A 176 -12.90 -11.79 27.48
N LEU A 177 -11.63 -11.39 27.32
CA LEU A 177 -10.63 -11.44 28.39
C LEU A 177 -10.92 -10.46 29.52
N GLU A 178 -11.47 -9.29 29.21
CA GLU A 178 -11.87 -8.28 30.19
C GLU A 178 -13.08 -8.75 31.01
N ALA A 179 -14.05 -9.42 30.37
CA ALA A 179 -15.23 -9.97 31.04
C ALA A 179 -14.93 -11.24 31.85
N ASN A 180 -13.91 -12.02 31.46
CA ASN A 180 -13.63 -13.33 32.06
C ASN A 180 -12.13 -13.51 32.42
N PRO A 181 -11.54 -12.63 33.25
CA PRO A 181 -10.10 -12.64 33.52
C PRO A 181 -9.61 -13.87 34.29
N ASP A 182 -10.49 -14.51 35.05
CA ASP A 182 -10.18 -15.69 35.86
C ASP A 182 -10.35 -17.01 35.08
N ILE A 183 -11.00 -16.96 33.92
CA ILE A 183 -11.29 -18.12 33.08
C ILE A 183 -10.41 -18.13 31.84
N LEU A 184 -10.12 -16.95 31.28
CA LEU A 184 -9.39 -16.81 30.02
C LEU A 184 -7.98 -16.29 30.23
N LYS A 185 -7.07 -16.77 29.39
CA LYS A 185 -5.71 -16.28 29.26
C LYS A 185 -5.35 -16.00 27.80
N LYS A 186 -4.21 -15.35 27.60
CA LYS A 186 -3.59 -15.29 26.27
C LYS A 186 -3.12 -16.69 25.87
N THR A 187 -3.42 -17.10 24.64
CA THR A 187 -3.13 -18.47 24.15
C THR A 187 -1.66 -18.86 24.22
N ARG A 188 -0.75 -17.89 24.09
CA ARG A 188 0.70 -18.14 24.20
C ARG A 188 1.26 -17.99 25.61
N ASP A 189 0.41 -17.70 26.59
CA ASP A 189 0.86 -17.68 27.98
C ASP A 189 0.91 -19.12 28.51
N PRO A 190 2.10 -19.66 28.81
CA PRO A 190 2.19 -21.01 29.37
C PRO A 190 1.61 -21.09 30.79
N SER A 191 1.46 -19.95 31.47
CA SER A 191 0.95 -19.90 32.85
C SER A 191 -0.50 -20.40 32.88
N GLN A 192 -0.82 -21.25 33.86
CA GLN A 192 -2.18 -21.71 34.14
C GLN A 192 -2.81 -20.99 35.34
N THR A 193 -2.20 -19.88 35.77
CA THR A 193 -2.67 -19.07 36.89
C THR A 193 -3.15 -17.70 36.40
N PRO A 194 -4.23 -17.15 36.95
CA PRO A 194 -4.69 -15.80 36.64
C PRO A 194 -3.57 -14.76 36.80
N ARG A 195 -3.48 -13.84 35.85
CA ARG A 195 -2.51 -12.73 35.92
C ARG A 195 -3.00 -11.68 36.91
N LYS A 196 -2.06 -11.08 37.64
CA LYS A 196 -2.34 -9.93 38.53
C LYS A 196 -2.87 -8.70 37.78
N ASN A 197 -2.59 -8.55 36.49
CA ASN A 197 -3.05 -7.41 35.68
C ASN A 197 -3.44 -7.85 34.25
N PRO A 198 -4.67 -8.37 34.06
CA PRO A 198 -5.18 -8.72 32.73
C PRO A 198 -5.40 -7.47 31.86
N GLY A 199 -5.66 -6.31 32.48
CA GLY A 199 -5.90 -5.04 31.79
C GLY A 199 -4.77 -4.62 30.85
N HIS A 200 -3.51 -4.92 31.17
CA HIS A 200 -2.40 -4.67 30.25
C HIS A 200 -2.53 -5.45 28.92
N VAL A 201 -3.00 -6.70 28.98
CA VAL A 201 -3.19 -7.54 27.78
C VAL A 201 -4.39 -7.05 26.96
N VAL A 202 -5.48 -6.68 27.63
CA VAL A 202 -6.66 -6.08 27.00
C VAL A 202 -6.28 -4.80 26.24
N GLN A 203 -5.55 -3.88 26.90
CA GLN A 203 -5.09 -2.65 26.26
C GLN A 203 -4.16 -2.92 25.07
N LEU A 204 -3.28 -3.93 25.17
CA LEU A 204 -2.43 -4.34 24.07
C LEU A 204 -3.25 -4.79 22.86
N PHE A 205 -4.27 -5.64 23.04
CA PHE A 205 -5.14 -6.07 21.95
C PHE A 205 -5.89 -4.90 21.31
N ARG A 206 -6.43 -3.97 22.12
CA ARG A 206 -7.10 -2.76 21.61
C ARG A 206 -6.15 -1.89 20.77
N ARG A 207 -4.95 -1.61 21.26
CA ARG A 207 -3.92 -0.86 20.51
C ARG A 207 -3.51 -1.56 19.22
N LEU A 208 -3.41 -2.89 19.23
CA LEU A 208 -3.07 -3.66 18.03
C LEU A 208 -4.22 -3.66 17.02
N ALA A 209 -5.48 -3.70 17.48
CA ALA A 209 -6.65 -3.57 16.62
C ALA A 209 -6.68 -2.20 15.93
N GLU A 210 -6.39 -1.12 16.67
CA GLU A 210 -6.30 0.24 16.14
C GLU A 210 -5.16 0.39 15.12
N ARG A 211 -3.97 -0.16 15.41
CA ARG A 211 -2.81 -0.09 14.50
C ARG A 211 -2.92 -1.02 13.29
N GLY A 212 -3.69 -2.10 13.40
CA GLY A 212 -3.80 -3.15 12.40
C GLY A 212 -4.60 -2.76 11.15
N THR A 213 -5.42 -1.70 11.25
CA THR A 213 -6.29 -1.20 10.16
C THR A 213 -5.51 -0.74 8.93
N ASN A 214 -4.28 -0.24 9.11
CA ASN A 214 -3.48 0.39 8.06
C ASN A 214 -2.26 -0.44 7.62
N ARG A 215 -2.16 -1.71 8.02
CA ARG A 215 -1.01 -2.56 7.65
C ARG A 215 -1.23 -3.22 6.29
N SER A 216 -0.22 -3.09 5.42
CA SER A 216 -0.15 -3.82 4.14
C SER A 216 0.58 -5.15 4.31
N LEU A 217 0.07 -6.23 3.71
CA LEU A 217 0.74 -7.53 3.62
C LEU A 217 1.64 -7.65 2.38
N LEU A 218 1.61 -6.66 1.49
CA LEU A 218 2.37 -6.71 0.24
C LEU A 218 3.88 -6.61 0.49
N ARG A 219 4.28 -5.96 1.58
CA ARG A 219 5.67 -5.71 1.97
C ARG A 219 5.96 -6.27 3.36
N GLY A 220 6.74 -7.35 3.39
CA GLY A 220 7.16 -8.01 4.63
C GLY A 220 7.18 -9.52 4.48
N ASP A 221 7.79 -10.19 5.47
CA ASP A 221 7.62 -11.62 5.66
C ASP A 221 6.20 -11.94 6.15
N GLN A 222 5.89 -13.23 6.25
CA GLN A 222 4.64 -13.74 6.79
C GLN A 222 4.34 -13.25 8.23
N LEU A 223 5.34 -12.74 8.96
CA LEU A 223 5.24 -12.34 10.37
C LEU A 223 4.76 -10.89 10.53
N ARG A 224 5.06 -10.01 9.58
CA ARG A 224 4.69 -8.58 9.64
C ARG A 224 3.18 -8.39 9.47
N GLY A 225 2.50 -8.19 10.60
CA GLY A 225 1.06 -7.88 10.65
C GLY A 225 0.17 -9.10 10.87
N LEU A 226 0.66 -10.32 10.66
CA LEU A 226 -0.08 -11.55 10.97
C LEU A 226 0.40 -12.23 12.25
N SER A 227 1.35 -11.68 13.01
CA SER A 227 1.91 -12.35 14.20
C SER A 227 0.90 -13.03 15.16
N TYR A 228 -0.28 -12.44 15.42
CA TYR A 228 -1.33 -13.04 16.27
C TYR A 228 -2.26 -14.03 15.53
N PHE A 229 -2.23 -14.00 14.19
CA PHE A 229 -3.03 -14.82 13.29
C PHE A 229 -2.18 -15.80 12.48
N PHE A 230 -0.88 -15.87 12.76
CA PHE A 230 0.06 -16.80 12.13
C PHE A 230 -0.26 -18.25 12.55
N TYR A 231 -0.82 -18.41 13.74
CA TYR A 231 -1.25 -19.69 14.25
C TYR A 231 -2.77 -19.81 14.07
N ALA A 232 -3.25 -21.03 13.87
CA ALA A 232 -4.67 -21.33 13.67
C ALA A 232 -5.53 -21.20 14.96
N PHE A 233 -5.02 -20.51 15.99
CA PHE A 233 -5.68 -20.39 17.28
C PHE A 233 -6.15 -18.95 17.53
N PHE A 234 -7.29 -18.82 18.20
CA PHE A 234 -7.78 -17.53 18.65
C PHE A 234 -6.81 -16.90 19.68
N PRO A 235 -6.71 -15.56 19.80
CA PRO A 235 -5.70 -14.91 20.65
C PRO A 235 -5.82 -15.18 22.16
N VAL A 236 -6.99 -15.65 22.60
CA VAL A 236 -7.29 -16.04 23.98
C VAL A 236 -7.82 -17.48 24.02
N MET A 237 -7.61 -18.15 25.15
CA MET A 237 -8.08 -19.51 25.42
C MET A 237 -8.42 -19.66 26.91
N PRO A 238 -9.26 -20.65 27.28
CA PRO A 238 -9.48 -20.98 28.68
C PRO A 238 -8.22 -21.48 29.39
N PHE A 239 -8.15 -21.30 30.71
CA PHE A 239 -7.25 -22.08 31.55
C PHE A 239 -7.61 -23.57 31.47
N ASP A 240 -6.63 -24.45 31.69
CA ASP A 240 -6.85 -25.90 31.58
C ASP A 240 -7.96 -26.38 32.53
N GLU A 241 -8.06 -25.79 33.73
CA GLU A 241 -9.12 -26.09 34.71
C GLU A 241 -10.52 -25.65 34.26
N ALA A 242 -10.61 -24.57 33.48
CA ALA A 242 -11.87 -24.06 32.96
C ALA A 242 -12.24 -24.66 31.60
N LEU A 243 -11.30 -25.35 30.94
CA LEU A 243 -11.49 -25.94 29.62
C LEU A 243 -12.61 -26.98 29.64
N GLY A 244 -12.70 -27.79 30.70
CA GLY A 244 -13.78 -28.76 30.88
C GLY A 244 -15.17 -28.11 30.99
N VAL A 245 -15.27 -26.96 31.65
CA VAL A 245 -16.53 -26.21 31.76
C VAL A 245 -16.96 -25.64 30.41
N VAL A 246 -15.99 -25.12 29.63
CA VAL A 246 -16.26 -24.56 28.30
C VAL A 246 -16.66 -25.65 27.30
N VAL A 247 -16.00 -26.80 27.31
CA VAL A 247 -16.34 -27.92 26.41
C VAL A 247 -17.74 -28.46 26.73
N ASN A 248 -18.05 -28.70 28.01
CA ASN A 248 -19.36 -29.19 28.43
C ASN A 248 -20.50 -28.20 28.10
N GLY A 249 -20.21 -26.89 28.12
CA GLY A 249 -21.17 -25.86 27.72
C GLY A 249 -21.39 -25.72 26.22
N LEU A 250 -20.54 -26.33 25.38
CA LEU A 250 -20.69 -26.36 23.91
C LEU A 250 -21.41 -27.63 23.41
N GLU A 251 -21.49 -28.67 24.24
CA GLU A 251 -22.18 -29.94 23.93
C GLU A 251 -23.67 -29.94 24.30
N GLY A 252 -24.18 -28.88 24.94
CA GLY A 252 -25.60 -28.66 25.26
C GLY A 252 -26.25 -27.60 24.38
#